data_AF-A0A7J0FTA8-F1
#
_entry.id   AF-A0A7J0FTA8-F1
#
_cell.length_a   1.000
_cell.length_b   1.000
_cell.length_c   1.000
_cell.angle_alpha   90.00
_cell.angle_beta   90.00
_cell.angle_gamma   90.00
#
_symmetry.space_group_name_H-M   'P 1'
#
loop_
_entity.id
_entity.type
_entity.pdbx_description
1 polymer ?
#
loop_
_entity_poly.entity_id
_entity_poly.type
_entity_poly.pdbx_seq_one_letter_code
_entity_poly.pdbx_strand_id
1 'polypeptide(L)'
;MGESFTIQISSNLVKQLADDGETTKRKTKRSKPKIPQEPQQSQSTVHPKQISGDSEAPKLTPPVGWPVQPPLFMPITPPPQAACPELDAIRSVIQESEKVLERLQKQEEVTVQEVTERAKDLHDKEFKLPNQKTPPCLTEKGACLDCYKEHVKDPLKCVDLVKNYADCICRDRQQVS
;
A
#
# COMPACT_ATOMS: atom_id res chain seq x y z
N MET A 1 30.24 22.61 -11.14
CA MET A 1 30.95 22.07 -9.95
C MET A 1 30.13 20.87 -9.50
N GLY A 2 30.64 19.65 -9.75
CA GLY A 2 29.93 18.40 -9.42
C GLY A 2 30.48 17.85 -8.11
N GLU A 3 29.63 17.81 -7.08
CA GLU A 3 29.98 17.23 -5.79
C GLU A 3 29.72 15.72 -5.85
N SER A 4 30.79 14.93 -5.84
CA SER A 4 30.71 13.47 -5.79
C SER A 4 30.42 13.02 -4.36
N PHE A 5 29.14 12.74 -4.05
CA PHE A 5 28.77 12.14 -2.77
C PHE A 5 29.27 10.69 -2.70
N THR A 6 30.45 10.50 -2.12
CA THR A 6 30.98 9.18 -1.82
C THR A 6 30.50 8.77 -0.43
N ILE A 7 29.59 7.81 -0.37
CA ILE A 7 29.11 7.25 0.89
C ILE A 7 30.22 6.34 1.44
N GLN A 8 30.85 6.75 2.54
CA GLN A 8 31.78 5.90 3.27
C GLN A 8 31.02 5.03 4.27
N ILE A 9 30.90 3.74 3.97
CA ILE A 9 30.32 2.77 4.88
C ILE A 9 31.42 2.27 5.82
N SER A 10 31.21 2.41 7.13
CA SER A 10 32.19 1.92 8.11
C SER A 10 32.24 0.40 8.12
N SER A 11 33.45 -0.17 8.23
CA SER A 11 33.67 -1.62 8.30
C SER A 11 32.98 -2.27 9.51
N ASN A 12 32.71 -1.49 10.56
CA ASN A 12 31.97 -1.95 11.73
C ASN A 12 30.48 -2.20 11.42
N LEU A 13 29.87 -1.39 10.55
CA LEU A 13 28.48 -1.58 10.12
C LEU A 13 28.32 -2.89 9.34
N VAL A 14 29.29 -3.18 8.46
CA VAL A 14 29.32 -4.41 7.66
C VAL A 14 29.44 -5.65 8.57
N LYS A 15 30.28 -5.58 9.60
CA LYS A 15 30.42 -6.68 10.58
C LYS A 15 29.15 -6.90 11.38
N GLN A 16 28.48 -5.83 11.82
CA GLN A 16 27.20 -5.95 12.55
C GLN A 16 26.09 -6.60 11.72
N LEU A 17 26.00 -6.27 10.42
CA LEU A 17 25.00 -6.86 9.53
C LEU A 17 25.31 -8.34 9.19
N ALA A 18 26.58 -8.72 9.17
CA ALA A 18 26.99 -10.11 8.93
C ALA A 18 26.74 -11.03 10.14
N ASP A 19 26.75 -10.49 11.35
CA ASP A 19 26.67 -11.25 12.62
C ASP A 19 25.22 -11.43 13.14
N ASP A 20 24.24 -10.71 12.57
CA ASP A 20 22.81 -10.80 12.98
C ASP A 20 22.15 -12.16 12.61
N GLY A 21 22.87 -13.02 11.88
CA GLY A 21 22.43 -14.36 11.49
C GLY A 21 22.74 -15.49 12.48
N GLU A 22 23.65 -15.30 13.46
CA GLU A 22 24.13 -16.39 14.30
C GLU A 22 23.97 -16.11 15.81
N THR A 23 22.80 -16.49 16.33
CA THR A 23 22.58 -16.83 17.75
C THR A 23 22.82 -15.75 18.82
N THR A 24 21.75 -15.09 19.27
CA THR A 24 21.50 -14.98 20.72
C THR A 24 20.00 -14.85 21.01
N LYS A 25 19.39 -15.98 21.42
CA LYS A 25 18.16 -15.95 22.21
C LYS A 25 18.48 -15.32 23.58
N ARG A 26 18.51 -13.99 23.67
CA ARG A 26 18.61 -13.28 24.96
C ARG A 26 17.23 -12.77 25.35
N LYS A 27 16.70 -13.29 26.46
CA LYS A 27 15.49 -12.80 27.13
C LYS A 27 15.63 -11.30 27.40
N THR A 28 14.95 -10.46 26.62
CA THR A 28 14.81 -9.04 26.93
C THR A 28 13.67 -8.89 27.94
N LYS A 29 14.04 -8.72 29.22
CA LYS A 29 13.14 -8.14 30.24
C LYS A 29 12.68 -6.77 29.72
N ARG A 30 11.37 -6.57 29.57
CA ARG A 30 10.76 -5.27 29.31
C ARG A 30 11.21 -4.26 30.38
N SER A 31 11.99 -3.26 29.99
CA SER A 31 12.16 -2.01 30.73
C SER A 31 11.32 -0.93 30.06
N LYS A 32 10.22 -0.53 30.71
CA LYS A 32 9.37 0.59 30.32
C LYS A 32 10.11 1.93 30.57
N PRO A 33 10.02 2.93 29.68
CA PRO A 33 10.35 4.31 30.01
C PRO A 33 9.33 4.86 31.04
N LYS A 34 9.83 5.51 32.09
CA LYS A 34 9.00 6.23 33.09
C LYS A 34 8.53 7.56 32.50
N ILE A 35 7.21 7.72 32.39
CA ILE A 35 6.52 9.01 32.33
C ILE A 35 6.23 9.43 33.79
N PRO A 36 6.54 10.66 34.22
CA PRO A 36 6.08 11.16 35.51
C PRO A 36 4.58 11.48 35.45
N GLN A 37 3.79 10.90 36.35
CA GLN A 37 2.38 11.23 36.54
C GLN A 37 2.10 11.42 38.04
N GLU A 38 1.60 12.60 38.40
CA GLU A 38 1.13 13.01 39.73
C GLU A 38 -0.29 12.43 40.01
N PRO A 39 -0.68 12.19 41.28
CA PRO A 39 -1.66 11.14 41.63
C PRO A 39 -3.14 11.55 41.64
N GLN A 40 -3.98 10.55 41.30
CA GLN A 40 -5.23 10.11 41.96
C GLN A 40 -6.41 11.12 42.05
N GLN A 41 -7.69 10.77 41.96
CA GLN A 41 -8.37 9.49 42.09
C GLN A 41 -9.77 9.54 41.44
N SER A 42 -10.15 8.40 40.91
CA SER A 42 -11.46 7.86 40.51
C SER A 42 -12.75 8.36 41.22
N GLN A 43 -13.86 8.42 40.49
CA GLN A 43 -15.00 7.47 40.50
C GLN A 43 -16.11 8.03 39.56
N SER A 44 -16.42 7.37 38.44
CA SER A 44 -17.35 6.25 38.25
C SER A 44 -18.85 6.66 38.18
N THR A 45 -19.29 6.82 36.93
CA THR A 45 -20.55 6.33 36.31
C THR A 45 -21.95 6.86 36.72
N VAL A 46 -22.75 6.99 35.65
CA VAL A 46 -24.22 6.86 35.52
C VAL A 46 -25.01 8.19 35.46
N HIS A 47 -25.34 8.58 34.22
CA HIS A 47 -26.54 9.35 33.88
C HIS A 47 -27.80 8.49 34.18
N PRO A 48 -28.91 9.10 34.65
CA PRO A 48 -29.95 9.49 33.70
C PRO A 48 -30.76 10.75 34.07
N LYS A 49 -30.96 11.62 33.06
CA LYS A 49 -32.25 12.15 32.59
C LYS A 49 -33.31 12.54 33.65
N GLN A 50 -33.65 13.84 33.75
CA GLN A 50 -34.91 14.44 33.26
C GLN A 50 -35.34 15.73 34.02
N ILE A 51 -35.46 16.81 33.23
CA ILE A 51 -36.59 17.77 33.09
C ILE A 51 -37.22 18.43 34.34
N SER A 52 -37.35 19.76 34.20
CA SER A 52 -38.45 20.63 34.68
C SER A 52 -38.55 21.00 36.14
N GLY A 53 -38.66 22.30 36.40
CA GLY A 53 -39.17 22.81 37.67
C GLY A 53 -38.76 24.24 37.95
N ASP A 54 -39.47 25.17 37.32
CA ASP A 54 -39.50 26.61 37.57
C ASP A 54 -39.70 26.96 39.06
N SER A 55 -38.99 27.97 39.58
CA SER A 55 -39.53 29.05 40.45
C SER A 55 -38.43 29.80 41.22
N GLU A 56 -38.33 31.09 40.87
CA GLU A 56 -38.04 32.27 41.70
C GLU A 56 -36.67 32.47 42.41
N ALA A 57 -36.07 33.62 42.07
CA ALA A 57 -34.89 34.26 42.66
C ALA A 57 -35.22 34.90 44.05
N PRO A 58 -34.36 35.70 44.74
CA PRO A 58 -32.96 36.10 44.46
C PRO A 58 -32.04 36.14 45.72
N LYS A 59 -30.72 36.24 45.51
CA LYS A 59 -29.85 37.21 46.23
C LYS A 59 -28.46 37.25 45.59
N LEU A 60 -28.30 38.21 44.70
CA LEU A 60 -27.02 38.65 44.17
C LEU A 60 -26.30 39.45 45.26
N THR A 61 -25.08 39.03 45.58
CA THR A 61 -24.10 39.90 46.24
C THR A 61 -23.06 40.24 45.18
N PRO A 62 -22.84 41.52 44.83
CA PRO A 62 -21.94 41.87 43.72
C PRO A 62 -20.49 41.88 44.22
N PRO A 63 -19.52 41.28 43.51
CA PRO A 63 -18.14 41.63 43.74
C PRO A 63 -17.91 43.05 43.20
N VAL A 64 -17.57 43.93 44.13
CA VAL A 64 -17.07 45.27 43.92
C VAL A 64 -15.96 45.27 42.86
N GLY A 65 -16.12 46.15 41.86
CA GLY A 65 -15.00 46.90 41.30
C GLY A 65 -14.33 46.37 40.05
N TRP A 66 -15.04 46.33 38.91
CA TRP A 66 -14.43 46.50 37.59
C TRP A 66 -15.30 47.45 36.76
N PRO A 67 -14.78 48.60 36.26
CA PRO A 67 -15.57 49.47 35.41
C PRO A 67 -15.80 48.78 34.06
N VAL A 68 -17.02 48.31 33.82
CA VAL A 68 -17.46 47.85 32.50
C VAL A 68 -17.62 49.07 31.62
N GLN A 69 -16.71 49.25 30.66
CA GLN A 69 -16.90 50.27 29.63
C GLN A 69 -18.01 49.84 28.64
N PRO A 70 -18.85 50.77 28.16
CA PRO A 70 -19.85 50.46 27.14
C PRO A 70 -19.18 50.04 25.83
N PRO A 71 -19.73 49.06 25.08
CA PRO A 71 -19.19 48.70 23.78
C PRO A 71 -19.41 49.86 22.79
N LEU A 72 -18.32 50.50 22.36
CA LEU A 72 -18.36 51.41 21.24
C LEU A 72 -18.50 50.58 19.96
N PHE A 73 -19.69 50.60 19.36
CA PHE A 73 -19.89 50.09 18.01
C PHE A 73 -19.17 51.01 17.03
N MET A 74 -17.95 50.64 16.66
CA MET A 74 -17.27 51.17 15.48
C MET A 74 -17.84 50.48 14.24
N PRO A 75 -18.16 51.20 13.15
CA PRO A 75 -18.50 50.57 11.89
C PRO A 75 -17.30 49.75 11.43
N ILE A 76 -17.49 48.43 11.31
CA ILE A 76 -16.54 47.55 10.63
C ILE A 76 -16.60 47.90 9.15
N THR A 77 -15.76 48.81 8.71
CA THR A 77 -15.33 48.82 7.32
C THR A 77 -14.48 47.57 7.14
N PRO A 78 -14.83 46.65 6.21
CA PRO A 78 -13.96 45.52 5.91
C PRO A 78 -12.60 46.11 5.48
N PRO A 79 -11.49 45.67 6.08
CA PRO A 79 -10.18 46.14 5.64
C PRO A 79 -10.04 45.83 4.14
N PRO A 80 -9.46 46.75 3.34
CA PRO A 80 -9.15 46.43 1.96
C PRO A 80 -8.32 45.15 1.98
N GLN A 81 -8.72 44.16 1.18
CA GLN A 81 -8.01 42.90 1.05
C GLN A 81 -6.59 43.19 0.55
N ALA A 82 -5.69 43.49 1.49
CA ALA A 82 -4.27 43.60 1.21
C ALA A 82 -3.81 42.19 0.86
N ALA A 83 -3.26 42.04 -0.35
CA ALA A 83 -2.56 40.82 -0.72
C ALA A 83 -1.49 40.56 0.35
N CYS A 84 -1.69 39.52 1.16
CA CYS A 84 -0.72 39.12 2.18
C CYS A 84 0.42 38.37 1.46
N PRO A 85 1.60 38.99 1.27
CA PRO A 85 2.67 38.41 0.46
C PRO A 85 3.18 37.08 1.04
N GLU A 86 3.07 36.89 2.36
CA GLU A 86 3.41 35.64 3.04
C GLU A 86 2.49 34.47 2.64
N LEU A 87 1.18 34.73 2.47
CA LEU A 87 0.24 33.70 2.03
C LEU A 87 0.49 33.30 0.57
N ASP A 88 0.83 34.27 -0.28
CA ASP A 88 1.16 34.00 -1.68
C ASP A 88 2.49 33.24 -1.82
N ALA A 89 3.48 33.55 -0.96
CA ALA A 89 4.71 32.76 -0.87
C ALA A 89 4.44 31.30 -0.48
N ILE A 90 3.59 31.06 0.53
CA ILE A 90 3.20 29.71 0.95
C ILE A 90 2.49 28.96 -0.19
N ARG A 91 1.53 29.61 -0.87
CA ARG A 91 0.83 29.03 -2.01
C ARG A 91 1.78 28.67 -3.16
N SER A 92 2.77 29.52 -3.43
CA SER A 92 3.76 29.26 -4.47
C SER A 92 4.63 28.04 -4.13
N VAL A 93 5.04 27.88 -2.87
CA VAL A 93 5.80 26.69 -2.44
C VAL A 93 4.96 25.42 -2.57
N ILE A 94 3.67 25.48 -2.24
CA ILE A 94 2.76 24.33 -2.42
C ILE A 94 2.66 23.95 -3.89
N GLN A 95 2.42 24.91 -4.79
CA GLN A 95 2.35 24.66 -6.23
C GLN A 95 3.65 24.07 -6.80
N GLU A 96 4.80 24.57 -6.34
CA GLU A 96 6.10 24.02 -6.72
C GLU A 96 6.24 22.56 -6.22
N SER A 97 5.83 22.28 -4.98
CA SER A 97 5.89 20.92 -4.43
C SER A 97 4.98 19.95 -5.18
N GLU A 98 3.78 20.37 -5.57
CA GLU A 98 2.84 19.56 -6.37
C GLU A 98 3.42 19.25 -7.74
N LYS A 99 4.08 20.22 -8.38
CA LYS A 99 4.75 20.03 -9.67
C LYS A 99 5.93 19.07 -9.57
N VAL A 100 6.69 19.11 -8.47
CA VAL A 100 7.77 18.15 -8.23
C VAL A 100 7.21 16.76 -7.98
N LEU A 101 6.12 16.63 -7.21
CA LEU A 101 5.44 15.35 -7.00
C LEU A 101 4.94 14.75 -8.32
N GLU A 102 4.30 15.54 -9.19
CA GLU A 102 3.83 15.06 -10.48
C GLU A 102 4.98 14.52 -11.35
N ARG A 103 6.14 15.18 -11.32
CA ARG A 103 7.35 14.72 -12.03
C ARG A 103 7.90 13.42 -11.45
N LEU A 104 7.94 13.32 -10.13
CA LEU A 104 8.41 12.11 -9.44
C LEU A 104 7.49 10.92 -9.71
N GLN A 105 6.17 11.14 -9.66
CA GLN A 105 5.20 10.10 -9.97
C GLN A 105 5.36 9.58 -11.41
N LYS A 106 5.54 10.48 -12.39
CA LYS A 106 5.83 10.07 -13.77
C LYS A 106 7.13 9.25 -13.88
N GLN A 107 8.17 9.65 -13.16
CA GLN A 107 9.43 8.92 -13.14
C GLN A 107 9.28 7.54 -12.49
N GLU A 108 8.51 7.45 -11.40
CA GLU A 108 8.18 6.20 -10.73
C GLU A 108 7.44 5.26 -11.68
N GLU A 109 6.39 5.72 -12.36
CA GLU A 109 5.62 4.93 -13.32
C GLU A 109 6.51 4.34 -14.43
N VAL A 110 7.39 5.15 -15.01
CA VAL A 110 8.36 4.70 -16.02
C VAL A 110 9.32 3.65 -15.44
N THR A 111 9.84 3.89 -14.24
CA THR A 111 10.79 2.98 -13.59
C THR A 111 10.13 1.64 -13.24
N VAL A 112 8.88 1.66 -12.75
CA VAL A 112 8.10 0.46 -12.45
C VAL A 112 7.84 -0.34 -13.72
N GLN A 113 7.47 0.33 -14.82
CA GLN A 113 7.26 -0.33 -16.09
C GLN A 113 8.57 -1.00 -16.59
N GLU A 114 9.69 -0.29 -16.53
CA GLU A 114 10.99 -0.82 -16.94
C GLU A 114 11.41 -2.03 -16.10
N VAL A 115 11.31 -1.95 -14.78
CA VAL A 115 11.64 -3.05 -13.88
C VAL A 115 10.73 -4.25 -14.12
N THR A 116 9.44 -4.01 -14.36
CA THR A 116 8.47 -5.07 -14.64
C THR A 116 8.81 -5.80 -15.94
N GLU A 117 9.10 -5.06 -17.01
CA GLU A 117 9.48 -5.66 -18.29
C GLU A 117 10.81 -6.41 -18.21
N ARG A 118 11.81 -5.86 -17.51
CA ARG A 118 13.08 -6.54 -17.27
C ARG A 118 12.91 -7.80 -16.42
N ALA A 119 12.04 -7.77 -15.41
CA ALA A 119 11.74 -8.95 -14.60
C ALA A 119 11.07 -10.06 -15.42
N LYS A 120 10.12 -9.71 -16.30
CA LYS A 120 9.52 -10.66 -17.25
C LYS A 120 10.56 -11.25 -18.20
N ASP A 121 11.43 -10.41 -18.76
CA ASP A 121 12.50 -10.85 -19.68
C ASP A 121 13.50 -11.80 -19.00
N LEU A 122 13.93 -11.48 -17.77
CA LEU A 122 14.79 -12.37 -16.98
C LEU A 122 14.09 -13.69 -16.64
N HIS A 123 12.83 -13.62 -16.21
CA HIS A 123 12.03 -14.82 -15.96
C HIS A 123 11.92 -15.67 -17.23
N ASP A 124 11.69 -15.04 -18.38
CA ASP A 124 11.57 -15.71 -19.66
C ASP A 124 12.87 -16.32 -20.17
N LYS A 125 14.02 -15.75 -19.81
CA LYS A 125 15.34 -16.24 -20.22
C LYS A 125 15.89 -17.31 -19.29
N GLU A 126 15.78 -17.10 -17.98
CA GLU A 126 16.44 -17.94 -16.98
C GLU A 126 15.50 -19.00 -16.40
N PHE A 127 14.20 -18.71 -16.34
CA PHE A 127 13.23 -19.54 -15.64
C PHE A 127 12.17 -20.18 -16.54
N LYS A 128 12.14 -19.85 -17.85
CA LYS A 128 11.41 -20.71 -18.80
C LYS A 128 12.10 -22.06 -18.86
N LEU A 129 11.33 -23.10 -18.54
CA LEU A 129 11.74 -24.45 -18.88
C LEU A 129 12.10 -24.47 -20.37
N PRO A 130 13.23 -25.10 -20.77
CA PRO A 130 13.59 -25.27 -22.18
C PRO A 130 12.36 -25.72 -22.94
N ASN A 131 11.96 -24.93 -23.96
CA ASN A 131 10.66 -25.01 -24.65
C ASN A 131 9.99 -26.37 -24.44
N GLN A 132 8.89 -26.39 -23.67
CA GLN A 132 8.10 -27.61 -23.53
C GLN A 132 7.82 -28.11 -24.95
N LYS A 133 8.44 -29.23 -25.32
CA LYS A 133 8.28 -29.80 -26.66
C LYS A 133 6.79 -29.86 -26.91
N THR A 134 6.34 -29.25 -28.01
CA THR A 134 4.93 -29.30 -28.42
C THR A 134 4.47 -30.73 -28.27
N PRO A 135 3.40 -31.00 -27.50
CA PRO A 135 2.98 -32.37 -27.26
C PRO A 135 2.75 -33.06 -28.62
N PRO A 136 3.29 -34.26 -28.82
CA PRO A 136 3.18 -34.95 -30.09
C PRO A 136 1.70 -35.25 -30.41
N CYS A 137 1.40 -35.42 -31.70
CA CYS A 137 0.10 -35.89 -32.17
C CYS A 137 -1.08 -34.94 -31.90
N LEU A 138 -0.87 -33.62 -32.04
CA LEU A 138 -1.91 -32.60 -31.86
C LEU A 138 -3.08 -32.76 -32.84
N THR A 139 -2.79 -33.16 -34.08
CA THR A 139 -3.80 -33.34 -35.14
C THR A 139 -4.76 -34.47 -34.79
N GLU A 140 -4.21 -35.63 -34.43
CA GLU A 140 -4.97 -36.83 -34.04
C GLU A 140 -5.73 -36.58 -32.74
N LYS A 141 -5.12 -35.86 -31.78
CA LYS A 141 -5.80 -35.41 -30.56
C LYS A 141 -7.01 -34.52 -30.88
N GLY A 142 -6.84 -33.55 -31.79
CA GLY A 142 -7.92 -32.66 -32.23
C GLY A 142 -9.08 -33.44 -32.83
N ALA A 143 -8.80 -34.32 -33.79
CA ALA A 143 -9.82 -35.15 -34.45
C ALA A 143 -10.58 -36.05 -33.46
N CYS A 144 -9.86 -36.64 -32.49
CA CYS A 144 -10.47 -37.43 -31.43
C CYS A 144 -11.44 -36.60 -30.56
N LEU A 145 -11.01 -35.40 -30.15
CA LEU A 145 -11.85 -34.50 -29.35
C LEU A 145 -13.06 -33.99 -30.14
N ASP A 146 -12.89 -33.67 -31.42
CA ASP A 146 -13.98 -33.19 -32.26
C ASP A 146 -15.02 -34.29 -32.50
N CYS A 147 -14.59 -35.54 -32.71
CA CYS A 147 -15.51 -36.68 -32.78
C CYS A 147 -16.32 -36.86 -31.49
N TYR A 148 -15.69 -36.73 -30.32
CA TYR A 148 -16.42 -36.83 -29.05
C TYR A 148 -17.43 -35.71 -28.85
N LYS A 149 -17.15 -34.50 -29.37
CA LYS A 149 -18.11 -33.39 -29.35
C LYS A 149 -19.31 -33.67 -30.25
N GLU A 150 -19.10 -34.33 -31.39
CA GLU A 150 -20.18 -34.69 -32.33
C GLU A 150 -20.98 -35.92 -31.85
N HIS A 151 -20.34 -36.85 -31.16
CA HIS A 151 -20.93 -38.13 -30.72
C HIS A 151 -21.04 -38.26 -29.20
N VAL A 152 -21.54 -37.21 -28.52
CA VAL A 152 -21.70 -37.19 -27.04
C VAL A 152 -22.50 -38.38 -26.49
N LYS A 153 -23.53 -38.82 -27.22
CA LYS A 153 -24.41 -39.93 -26.80
C LYS A 153 -23.86 -41.32 -27.13
N ASP A 154 -22.91 -41.40 -28.07
CA ASP A 154 -22.31 -42.66 -28.49
C ASP A 154 -20.80 -42.51 -28.73
N PRO A 155 -20.01 -42.45 -27.64
CA PRO A 155 -18.57 -42.23 -27.71
C PRO A 155 -17.81 -43.38 -28.43
N LEU A 156 -18.43 -44.54 -28.60
CA LEU A 156 -17.81 -45.72 -29.22
C LEU A 156 -17.61 -45.54 -30.73
N LYS A 157 -18.33 -44.61 -31.37
CA LYS A 157 -18.11 -44.25 -32.77
C LYS A 157 -16.74 -43.63 -33.03
N CYS A 158 -16.09 -43.09 -32.00
CA CYS A 158 -14.79 -42.45 -32.10
C CYS A 158 -13.60 -43.40 -31.93
N VAL A 159 -13.82 -44.72 -31.82
CA VAL A 159 -12.78 -45.72 -31.53
C VAL A 159 -11.61 -45.66 -32.53
N ASP A 160 -11.87 -45.46 -33.81
CA ASP A 160 -10.80 -45.44 -34.81
C ASP A 160 -9.90 -44.19 -34.67
N LEU A 161 -10.49 -43.04 -34.31
CA LEU A 161 -9.74 -41.81 -34.04
C LEU A 161 -8.93 -41.90 -32.73
N VAL A 162 -9.46 -42.59 -31.72
CA VAL A 162 -8.73 -42.90 -30.48
C VAL A 162 -7.53 -43.81 -30.76
N LYS A 163 -7.71 -44.86 -31.58
CA LYS A 163 -6.60 -45.74 -31.99
C LYS A 163 -5.53 -44.96 -32.75
N ASN A 164 -5.91 -44.13 -33.71
CA ASN A 164 -4.96 -43.31 -34.47
C ASN A 164 -4.14 -42.39 -33.56
N TYR A 165 -4.77 -41.76 -32.55
CA TYR A 165 -4.07 -40.95 -31.56
C TYR A 165 -3.11 -41.80 -30.71
N ALA A 166 -3.53 -42.97 -30.25
CA ALA A 166 -2.69 -43.89 -29.48
C ALA A 166 -1.48 -44.37 -30.30
N ASP A 167 -1.68 -44.76 -31.55
CA ASP A 167 -0.63 -45.22 -32.47
C ASP A 167 0.38 -44.12 -32.77
N CYS A 168 -0.08 -42.88 -32.93
CA CYS A 168 0.79 -41.73 -33.08
C CYS A 168 1.69 -41.55 -31.85
N ILE A 169 1.12 -41.59 -30.64
CA ILE A 169 1.91 -41.47 -29.40
C ILE A 169 2.89 -42.62 -29.23
N CYS A 170 2.47 -43.85 -29.55
CA CYS A 170 3.36 -45.00 -29.51
C CYS A 170 4.56 -44.86 -30.45
N ARG A 171 4.34 -44.38 -31.68
CA ARG A 171 5.44 -44.12 -32.63
C ARG A 171 6.35 -42.98 -32.18
N ASP A 172 5.79 -41.90 -31.63
CA ASP A 172 6.59 -40.79 -31.11
C ASP A 172 7.52 -41.24 -29.97
N ARG A 173 7.01 -42.01 -29.00
CA ARG A 173 7.81 -42.56 -27.89
C ARG A 173 8.96 -43.44 -28.36
N GLN A 174 8.77 -44.22 -29.42
CA GLN A 174 9.81 -45.07 -30.00
C GLN A 174 10.91 -44.27 -30.71
N GLN A 175 10.62 -43.09 -31.24
CA GLN A 175 11.60 -42.23 -31.92
C GLN A 175 12.47 -41.40 -30.95
N VAL A 176 12.08 -41.33 -29.67
CA VAL A 176 12.76 -40.53 -28.63
C VAL A 176 13.61 -41.41 -27.68
N SER A 177 13.60 -42.73 -27.85
CA SER A 177 14.52 -43.68 -27.18
C SER A 177 15.79 -43.90 -27.99
#